data_AF-S3NB64-F1
#
_entry.id   AF-S3NB64-F1
#
_cell.length_a   1.000
_cell.length_b   1.000
_cell.length_c   1.000
_cell.angle_alpha   90.00
_cell.angle_beta   90.00
_cell.angle_gamma   90.00
#
_symmetry.space_group_name_H-M   'P 1'
#
loop_
_entity.id
_entity.type
_entity.pdbx_description
1 polymer ?
#
loop_
_entity_poly.entity_id
_entity_poly.type
_entity_poly.pdbx_seq_one_letter_code
_entity_poly.pdbx_strand_id
1 'polypeptide(L)'
;MSIDNLLDRTWSNEYTCNEFAIEAWMQITGEDIAKRLQDSLNGQKPFKKLRKQKSPCIVYMTNNDRSSTHVGLFYCDKLLHLTPCGVQFIPLEFMQNHFKEVRFYK
;
A
#
# COMPACT_ATOMS: atom_id res chain seq x y z
N MET A 1 2.08 -3.22 -18.32
CA MET A 1 2.03 -4.28 -17.29
C MET A 1 0.60 -4.38 -16.82
N SER A 2 0.04 -5.59 -16.77
CA SER A 2 -1.33 -5.79 -16.25
C SER A 2 -1.26 -6.08 -14.76
N ILE A 3 -2.21 -5.54 -13.99
CA ILE A 3 -2.39 -5.83 -12.55
C ILE A 3 -3.45 -6.90 -12.30
N ASP A 4 -4.00 -7.51 -13.36
CA ASP A 4 -5.15 -8.42 -13.29
C ASP A 4 -4.92 -9.56 -12.28
N ASN A 5 -3.72 -10.15 -12.30
CA ASN A 5 -3.32 -11.21 -11.37
C ASN A 5 -3.34 -10.78 -9.89
N LEU A 6 -3.21 -9.48 -9.60
CA LEU A 6 -3.25 -8.95 -8.24
C LEU A 6 -4.69 -8.81 -7.74
N LEU A 7 -5.67 -8.69 -8.63
CA LEU A 7 -7.07 -8.44 -8.25
C LEU A 7 -7.76 -9.68 -7.66
N ASP A 8 -7.21 -10.88 -7.93
CA ASP A 8 -7.72 -12.15 -7.40
C ASP A 8 -7.20 -12.47 -5.98
N ARG A 9 -6.32 -11.63 -5.42
CA ARG A 9 -5.73 -11.89 -4.10
C ARG A 9 -6.75 -11.70 -2.97
N THR A 10 -6.70 -12.61 -2.01
CA THR A 10 -7.50 -12.57 -0.78
C THR A 10 -6.62 -12.49 0.46
N TRP A 11 -7.13 -11.79 1.46
CA TRP A 11 -6.47 -11.65 2.75
C TRP A 11 -6.47 -12.99 3.49
N SER A 12 -5.34 -13.30 4.12
CA SER A 12 -5.21 -14.40 5.07
C SER A 12 -4.24 -14.02 6.19
N ASN A 13 -4.16 -14.82 7.25
CA ASN A 13 -3.22 -14.58 8.34
C ASN A 13 -1.75 -14.60 7.88
N GLU A 14 -1.45 -15.34 6.80
CA GLU A 14 -0.12 -15.44 6.21
C GLU A 14 0.09 -14.45 5.06
N TYR A 15 -0.98 -13.86 4.53
CA TYR A 15 -0.95 -12.91 3.41
C TYR A 15 -1.78 -11.67 3.72
N THR A 16 -1.08 -10.63 4.19
CA THR A 16 -1.67 -9.38 4.65
C THR A 16 -1.47 -8.25 3.65
N CYS A 17 -1.96 -7.05 3.97
CA CYS A 17 -1.75 -5.87 3.11
C CYS A 17 -0.27 -5.52 2.89
N ASN A 18 0.62 -5.93 3.80
CA ASN A 18 2.06 -5.75 3.65
C ASN A 18 2.63 -6.64 2.53
N GLU A 19 2.37 -7.95 2.59
CA GLU A 19 2.81 -8.92 1.58
C GLU A 19 2.26 -8.56 0.20
N PHE A 20 0.98 -8.19 0.14
CA PHE A 20 0.36 -7.72 -1.08
C PHE A 20 1.03 -6.46 -1.64
N ALA A 21 1.37 -5.48 -0.80
CA ALA A 21 2.03 -4.26 -1.24
C ALA A 21 3.43 -4.53 -1.80
N ILE A 22 4.17 -5.48 -1.21
CA ILE A 22 5.49 -5.93 -1.70
C ILE A 22 5.35 -6.58 -3.08
N GLU A 23 4.43 -7.54 -3.21
CA GLU A 23 4.16 -8.24 -4.47
C GLU A 23 3.73 -7.27 -5.58
N ALA A 24 2.78 -6.39 -5.27
CA ALA A 24 2.28 -5.40 -6.23
C ALA A 24 3.38 -4.42 -6.66
N TRP A 25 4.22 -3.96 -5.73
CA TRP A 25 5.34 -3.09 -6.03
C TRP A 25 6.36 -3.77 -6.94
N MET A 26 6.74 -5.02 -6.63
CA MET A 26 7.66 -5.81 -7.43
C MET A 26 7.14 -6.04 -8.85
N GLN A 27 5.85 -6.36 -9.00
CA GLN A 27 5.25 -6.56 -10.32
C GLN A 27 5.20 -5.27 -11.17
N ILE A 28 4.99 -4.11 -10.54
CA ILE A 28 4.86 -2.83 -11.25
C ILE A 28 6.21 -2.16 -11.52
N THR A 29 7.17 -2.30 -10.61
CA THR A 29 8.45 -1.58 -10.68
C THR A 29 9.64 -2.48 -11.00
N GLY A 30 9.52 -3.79 -10.77
CA GLY A 30 10.64 -4.73 -10.81
C GLY A 30 11.56 -4.68 -9.58
N GLU A 31 11.26 -3.86 -8.57
CA GLU A 31 12.08 -3.69 -7.38
C GLU A 31 11.50 -4.49 -6.19
N ASP A 32 12.35 -5.17 -5.42
CA ASP A 32 11.95 -5.75 -4.14
C ASP A 32 12.05 -4.71 -3.03
N ILE A 33 10.93 -4.50 -2.33
CA ILE A 33 10.86 -3.58 -1.18
C ILE A 33 10.56 -4.29 0.13
N ALA A 34 10.58 -5.63 0.18
CA ALA A 34 10.20 -6.40 1.35
C ALA A 34 10.96 -5.95 2.61
N LYS A 35 12.29 -5.85 2.48
CA LYS A 35 13.16 -5.39 3.57
C LYS A 35 12.86 -3.95 3.99
N ARG A 36 12.71 -3.04 3.02
CA ARG A 36 12.39 -1.62 3.29
C ARG A 36 11.03 -1.48 3.99
N LEU A 37 10.04 -2.27 3.60
CA LEU A 37 8.73 -2.27 4.23
C LEU A 37 8.81 -2.78 5.67
N GLN A 38 9.51 -3.89 5.90
CA GLN A 38 9.74 -4.42 7.24
C GLN A 38 10.50 -3.42 8.12
N ASP A 39 11.59 -2.83 7.64
CA ASP A 39 12.34 -1.80 8.36
C ASP A 39 11.41 -0.61 8.72
N SER A 40 10.55 -0.20 7.78
CA SER A 40 9.56 0.86 8.01
C SER A 40 8.53 0.52 9.09
N LEU A 41 8.06 -0.73 9.13
CA LEU A 41 7.11 -1.21 10.13
C LEU A 41 7.77 -1.35 11.51
N ASN A 42 9.07 -1.64 11.55
CA ASN A 42 9.89 -1.66 12.78
C ASN A 42 10.30 -0.26 13.27
N GLY A 43 9.77 0.81 12.67
CA GLY A 43 9.98 2.19 13.11
C GLY A 43 11.18 2.90 12.47
N GLN A 44 11.91 2.24 11.57
CA GLN A 44 12.90 2.92 10.74
C GLN A 44 12.20 3.72 9.63
N LYS A 45 12.92 4.63 8.97
CA LYS A 45 12.37 5.47 7.90
C LYS A 45 13.10 5.25 6.57
N PRO A 46 13.06 4.04 6.00
CA PRO A 46 13.76 3.71 4.74
C PRO A 46 13.04 4.27 3.50
N PHE A 47 11.82 4.76 3.64
CA PHE A 47 11.11 5.45 2.56
C PHE A 47 11.12 6.95 2.75
N LYS A 48 11.28 7.66 1.64
CA LYS A 48 11.17 9.12 1.59
C LYS A 48 9.72 9.52 1.47
N LYS A 49 9.22 10.26 2.45
CA LYS A 49 7.87 10.84 2.40
C LYS A 49 7.76 11.80 1.21
N LEU A 50 6.73 11.61 0.39
CA LEU A 50 6.39 12.48 -0.73
C LEU A 50 5.39 13.55 -0.29
N ARG A 51 5.51 14.76 -0.85
CA ARG A 51 4.55 15.84 -0.63
C ARG A 51 3.26 15.70 -1.45
N LYS A 52 3.30 14.92 -2.52
CA LYS A 52 2.20 14.68 -3.46
C LYS A 52 2.19 13.20 -3.86
N GLN A 53 1.01 12.68 -4.17
CA GLN A 53 0.83 11.36 -4.76
C GLN A 53 1.56 11.29 -6.11
N LYS A 54 2.40 10.27 -6.31
CA LYS A 54 3.15 10.07 -7.55
C LYS A 54 3.22 8.59 -7.85
N SER A 55 2.53 8.13 -8.90
CA SER A 55 2.57 6.73 -9.28
C SER A 55 3.96 6.32 -9.82
N PRO A 56 4.44 5.10 -9.49
CA PRO A 56 4.02 4.27 -8.35
C PRO A 56 4.59 4.81 -7.02
N CYS A 57 3.75 4.87 -5.97
CA CYS A 57 4.18 5.17 -4.60
C CYS A 57 3.44 4.33 -3.56
N ILE A 58 4.10 4.06 -2.44
CA ILE A 58 3.50 3.38 -1.29
C ILE A 58 2.64 4.39 -0.53
N VAL A 59 1.47 3.94 -0.10
CA VAL A 59 0.51 4.73 0.66
C VAL A 59 0.30 4.07 2.01
N TYR A 60 0.58 4.81 3.08
CA TYR A 60 0.21 4.42 4.43
C TYR A 60 -1.04 5.17 4.84
N MET A 61 -1.98 4.43 5.41
CA MET A 61 -3.28 4.93 5.84
C MET A 61 -3.46 4.57 7.30
N THR A 62 -3.72 5.59 8.13
CA THR A 62 -3.89 5.43 9.57
C THR A 62 -5.13 6.17 10.03
N ASN A 63 -5.88 5.55 10.96
CA ASN A 63 -7.05 6.16 11.57
C ASN A 63 -6.77 6.77 12.94
N ASN A 64 -5.80 6.22 13.66
CA ASN A 64 -5.33 6.72 14.95
C ASN A 64 -3.95 6.11 15.24
N ASP A 65 -3.22 6.68 16.19
CA ASP A 65 -1.92 6.18 16.66
C ASP A 65 -2.01 4.75 17.24
N ARG A 66 -3.20 4.36 17.73
CA ARG A 66 -3.50 3.02 18.24
C ARG A 66 -3.97 2.01 17.19
N SER A 67 -4.21 2.45 15.95
CA SER A 67 -4.70 1.57 14.89
C SER A 67 -3.54 1.05 14.05
N SER A 68 -3.61 -0.21 13.64
CA SER A 68 -2.63 -0.78 12.70
C SER A 68 -2.57 0.05 11.42
N THR A 69 -1.35 0.39 11.01
CA THR A 69 -1.10 1.10 9.74
C THR A 69 -1.51 0.20 8.58
N HIS A 70 -2.45 0.68 7.75
CA HIS A 70 -2.83 0.00 6.52
C HIS A 70 -1.90 0.43 5.39
N VAL A 71 -1.51 -0.51 4.53
CA VAL A 71 -0.59 -0.26 3.42
C VAL A 71 -1.29 -0.53 2.09
N GLY A 72 -1.03 0.34 1.11
CA GLY A 72 -1.49 0.19 -0.26
C GLY A 72 -0.51 0.78 -1.26
N LEU A 73 -0.78 0.56 -2.54
CA LEU A 73 0.03 1.02 -3.65
C LEU A 73 -0.77 1.99 -4.51
N PHE A 74 -0.28 3.21 -4.69
CA PHE A 74 -0.89 4.16 -5.61
C PHE A 74 -0.32 3.99 -7.01
N TYR A 75 -1.16 3.53 -7.93
CA TYR A 75 -0.81 3.20 -9.31
C TYR A 75 -1.93 3.59 -10.27
N CYS A 76 -1.60 4.19 -11.42
CA CYS A 76 -2.57 4.65 -12.42
C CYS A 76 -3.72 5.49 -11.81
N ASP A 77 -3.36 6.47 -10.98
CA ASP A 77 -4.28 7.39 -10.29
C ASP A 77 -5.29 6.72 -9.33
N LYS A 78 -5.09 5.44 -9.04
CA LYS A 78 -5.92 4.66 -8.13
C LYS A 78 -5.07 4.02 -7.04
N LEU A 79 -5.68 3.75 -5.90
CA LEU A 79 -5.09 2.97 -4.84
C LEU A 79 -5.45 1.50 -5.03
N LEU A 80 -4.41 0.67 -5.14
CA LEU A 80 -4.48 -0.77 -5.06
C LEU A 80 -4.13 -1.21 -3.62
N HIS A 81 -5.06 -1.82 -2.92
CA HIS A 81 -4.83 -2.29 -1.54
C HIS A 81 -5.63 -3.56 -1.26
N LEU A 82 -5.13 -4.37 -0.34
CA LEU A 82 -5.80 -5.58 0.11
C LEU A 82 -6.63 -5.29 1.36
N THR A 83 -7.88 -5.75 1.37
CA THR A 83 -8.79 -5.70 2.53
C THR A 83 -9.17 -7.12 2.95
N PRO A 84 -9.80 -7.31 4.12
CA PRO A 84 -10.35 -8.61 4.51
C PRO A 84 -11.34 -9.19 3.49
N CYS A 85 -12.00 -8.34 2.70
CA CYS A 85 -12.94 -8.74 1.65
C CYS A 85 -12.26 -9.00 0.28
N GLY A 86 -10.94 -8.87 0.18
CA GLY A 86 -10.18 -8.99 -1.08
C GLY A 86 -9.53 -7.69 -1.53
N VAL A 87 -8.92 -7.73 -2.71
CA VAL A 87 -8.23 -6.57 -3.30
C VAL A 87 -9.20 -5.55 -3.85
N GLN A 88 -8.90 -4.29 -3.60
CA GLN A 88 -9.65 -3.16 -4.11
C GLN A 88 -8.72 -2.26 -4.93
N PHE A 89 -9.23 -1.79 -6.07
CA PHE A 89 -8.56 -0.84 -6.95
C PHE A 89 -9.44 0.38 -7.16
N ILE A 90 -9.35 1.33 -6.24
CA ILE A 90 -10.30 2.43 -6.09
C ILE A 90 -9.61 3.79 -6.14
N PRO A 91 -10.31 4.89 -6.49
CA PRO A 91 -9.73 6.22 -6.44
C PRO A 91 -9.27 6.60 -5.02
N LEU A 92 -8.14 7.30 -4.92
CA LEU A 92 -7.55 7.70 -3.64
C LEU A 92 -8.46 8.60 -2.80
N GLU A 93 -9.36 9.35 -3.44
CA GLU A 93 -10.34 10.23 -2.79
C GLU A 93 -11.25 9.48 -1.81
N PHE A 94 -11.61 8.22 -2.12
CA PHE A 94 -12.37 7.39 -1.18
C PHE A 94 -11.59 7.17 0.12
N MET A 95 -10.28 6.96 0.02
CA MET A 95 -9.46 6.68 1.20
C MET A 95 -9.22 7.93 2.04
N GLN A 96 -9.12 9.10 1.43
CA GLN A 96 -8.98 10.36 2.16
C GLN A 96 -10.22 10.71 2.99
N ASN A 97 -11.39 10.22 2.59
CA ASN A 97 -12.63 10.39 3.37
C ASN A 97 -12.76 9.35 4.50
N HIS A 98 -12.18 8.16 4.33
CA HIS A 98 -12.28 7.06 5.30
C HIS A 98 -11.14 7.02 6.32
N PHE A 99 -9.97 7.58 5.99
CA PHE A 99 -8.80 7.58 6.86
C PHE A 99 -8.46 8.97 7.36
N LYS A 100 -8.12 9.09 8.65
CA LYS A 100 -7.67 10.37 9.21
C LYS A 100 -6.39 10.87 8.58
N GLU A 101 -5.49 9.97 8.21
CA GLU A 101 -4.21 10.34 7.64
C GLU A 101 -3.80 9.39 6.51
N VAL A 102 -3.44 10.00 5.38
CA VAL A 102 -2.94 9.31 4.19
C VAL A 102 -1.58 9.89 3.84
N ARG A 103 -0.53 9.06 3.87
CA ARG A 103 0.87 9.46 3.65
C ARG A 103 1.46 8.70 2.48
N PHE A 104 2.22 9.39 1.63
CA PHE A 104 2.83 8.84 0.42
C PHE A 104 4.34 8.67 0.60
N TYR A 105 4.89 7.58 0.08
CA TYR A 105 6.27 7.15 0.29
C TYR A 105 6.90 6.56 -0.99
N LYS A 106 8.20 6.75 -1.16
CA LYS A 106 9.01 6.14 -2.22
C LYS A 106 10.42 5.80 -1.73
#